data_AF-A0A1H3R8G8-F1
#
_entry.id   AF-A0A1H3R8G8-F1
#
_cell.length_a   1.000
_cell.length_b   1.000
_cell.length_c   1.000
_cell.angle_alpha   90.00
_cell.angle_beta   90.00
_cell.angle_gamma   90.00
#
_symmetry.space_group_name_H-M   'P 1'
#
loop_
_entity.id
_entity.type
_entity.pdbx_description
1 polymer ?
#
loop_
_entity_poly.entity_id
_entity_poly.type
_entity_poly.pdbx_seq_one_letter_code
_entity_poly.pdbx_strand_id
1 'polypeptide(L)'
;MHKDISTSKVFYRPIEAAIRWAGLLRYLPMILATIASPRVLPRSLNCPRWNECRLHSERIYDGILNGELPYGKNGITLNDPNLLNSLDLTVRHVDLKRWMRTHYPEHRPGFLFSRGERMAHPFITMETGQAICHGPMK
;
A
#
# COMPACT_ATOMS: atom_id res chain seq x y z
N MET A 1 -13.85 22.80 9.01
CA MET A 1 -14.14 21.35 9.03
C MET A 1 -12.93 20.59 8.51
N HIS A 2 -12.06 20.09 9.40
CA HIS A 2 -11.08 19.09 8.99
C HIS A 2 -11.85 17.79 8.76
N LYS A 3 -12.12 17.46 7.49
CA LYS A 3 -12.68 16.16 7.13
C LYS A 3 -11.61 15.15 7.51
N ASP A 4 -11.80 14.43 8.60
CA ASP A 4 -10.87 13.37 9.03
C ASP A 4 -10.67 12.42 7.84
N ILE A 5 -9.50 12.50 7.22
CA ILE A 5 -9.18 11.66 6.07
C ILE A 5 -8.94 10.28 6.66
N SER A 6 -9.91 9.38 6.50
CA SER A 6 -9.74 7.97 6.89
C SER A 6 -8.38 7.46 6.43
N THR A 7 -7.62 6.93 7.38
CA THR A 7 -6.26 6.46 7.15
C THR A 7 -6.25 5.30 6.16
N SER A 8 -7.27 4.42 6.22
CA SER A 8 -7.48 3.28 5.33
C SER A 8 -8.71 3.47 4.42
N LYS A 9 -8.66 2.87 3.23
CA LYS A 9 -9.73 2.76 2.24
C LYS A 9 -9.79 1.31 1.73
N VAL A 10 -10.90 0.95 1.07
CA VAL A 10 -11.08 -0.37 0.43
C VAL A 10 -10.29 -0.53 -0.87
N PHE A 11 -9.94 0.58 -1.53
CA PHE A 11 -9.08 0.64 -2.70
C PHE A 11 -8.38 2.02 -2.77
N TYR A 12 -7.33 2.10 -3.57
CA TYR A 12 -6.49 3.29 -3.71
C TYR A 12 -6.08 3.47 -5.17
N ARG A 13 -5.94 4.72 -5.63
CA ARG A 13 -5.11 4.98 -6.81
C ARG A 13 -3.63 4.73 -6.47
N PRO A 14 -2.77 4.33 -7.41
CA PRO A 14 -1.34 4.09 -7.14
C PRO A 14 -0.67 5.26 -6.43
N ILE A 15 -0.92 6.48 -6.91
CA ILE A 15 -0.38 7.70 -6.30
C ILE A 15 -0.92 7.93 -4.87
N GLU A 16 -2.20 7.66 -4.62
CA GLU A 16 -2.79 7.80 -3.28
C GLU A 16 -2.19 6.82 -2.28
N ALA A 17 -1.89 5.59 -2.73
CA ALA A 17 -1.21 4.58 -1.95
C ALA A 17 0.25 4.97 -1.69
N ALA A 18 0.97 5.47 -2.71
CA ALA A 18 2.33 5.95 -2.57
C ALA A 18 2.46 7.11 -1.58
N ILE A 19 1.54 8.08 -1.62
CA ILE A 19 1.47 9.20 -0.66
C ILE A 19 1.27 8.69 0.77
N ARG A 20 0.41 7.69 0.97
CA ARG A 20 0.18 7.07 2.29
C ARG A 20 1.38 6.28 2.76
N TRP A 21 2.05 5.58 1.85
CA TRP A 21 3.27 4.84 2.14
C TRP A 21 4.41 5.77 2.56
N ALA A 22 4.58 6.91 1.89
CA ALA A 22 5.56 7.93 2.26
C ALA A 22 5.20 8.75 3.52
N GLY A 23 4.01 8.55 4.10
CA GLY A 23 3.54 9.31 5.27
C GLY A 23 3.14 10.76 4.94
N LEU A 24 2.79 11.04 3.70
CA LEU A 24 2.48 12.39 3.18
C LEU A 24 0.99 12.68 3.10
N LEU A 25 0.17 12.02 3.93
CA LEU A 25 -1.29 12.16 3.89
C LEU A 25 -1.76 13.62 4.02
N ARG A 26 -1.04 14.45 4.79
CA ARG A 26 -1.31 15.89 4.94
C ARG A 26 -1.14 16.69 3.65
N TYR A 27 -0.29 16.22 2.73
CA TYR A 27 -0.01 16.85 1.44
C TYR A 27 -0.86 16.25 0.30
N LEU A 28 -1.71 15.25 0.59
CA LEU A 28 -2.51 14.55 -0.42
C LEU A 28 -3.28 15.50 -1.35
N PRO A 29 -4.03 16.52 -0.86
CA PRO A 29 -4.78 17.40 -1.75
C PRO A 29 -3.87 18.22 -2.67
N MET A 30 -2.76 18.74 -2.13
CA MET A 30 -1.78 19.52 -2.88
C MET A 30 -1.10 18.68 -3.97
N ILE A 31 -0.68 17.46 -3.63
CA ILE A 31 -0.03 16.55 -4.57
C ILE A 31 -1.00 16.18 -5.70
N LEU A 32 -2.24 15.80 -5.36
CA LEU A 32 -3.25 15.43 -6.36
C LEU A 32 -3.63 16.58 -7.29
N ALA A 33 -3.65 17.82 -6.79
CA ALA A 33 -3.89 19.01 -7.61
C ALA A 33 -2.74 19.32 -8.60
N THR A 34 -1.52 18.85 -8.32
CA THR A 34 -0.33 19.13 -9.14
C THR A 34 -0.10 18.07 -10.24
N ILE A 35 -0.68 16.87 -10.08
CA ILE A 35 -0.44 15.75 -10.97
C ILE A 35 -1.43 15.78 -12.13
N ALA A 36 -0.93 16.03 -13.33
CA ALA A 36 -1.74 15.99 -14.56
C ALA A 36 -1.95 14.56 -15.09
N SER A 37 -0.98 13.66 -14.84
CA SER A 37 -1.03 12.27 -15.32
C SER A 37 -0.48 11.33 -14.25
N PRO A 38 -1.11 10.17 -14.01
CA PRO A 38 -0.75 9.30 -12.90
C PRO A 38 0.62 8.62 -13.07
N ARG A 39 1.18 8.62 -14.30
CA ARG A 39 2.51 8.09 -14.61
C ARG A 39 3.60 9.15 -14.78
N VAL A 40 3.22 10.43 -14.87
CA VAL A 40 4.17 11.53 -15.06
C VAL A 40 4.15 12.40 -13.82
N LEU A 41 4.98 12.02 -12.84
CA LEU A 41 5.12 12.75 -11.59
C LEU A 41 6.13 13.89 -11.73
N PRO A 42 5.85 15.08 -11.17
CA PRO A 42 6.82 16.18 -11.13
C PRO A 42 8.17 15.75 -10.55
N ARG A 43 9.28 16.23 -11.12
CA ARG A 43 10.63 15.87 -10.64
C ARG A 43 10.87 16.37 -9.21
N SER A 44 10.41 17.57 -8.90
CA SER A 44 10.47 18.20 -7.60
C SER A 44 9.09 18.72 -7.19
N LEU A 45 8.81 18.69 -5.89
CA LEU A 45 7.62 19.24 -5.29
C LEU A 45 7.97 19.71 -3.88
N ASN A 46 7.34 20.80 -3.42
CA ASN A 46 7.54 21.34 -2.07
C ASN A 46 6.87 20.47 -1.00
N CYS A 47 7.30 19.22 -0.85
CA CYS A 47 6.91 18.35 0.25
C CYS A 47 8.11 17.54 0.77
N PRO A 48 8.22 17.37 2.09
CA PRO A 48 9.24 16.51 2.67
C PRO A 48 8.97 15.10 2.13
N ARG A 49 10.00 14.38 1.68
CA ARG A 49 9.89 12.99 1.18
C ARG A 49 9.23 12.77 -0.17
N TRP A 50 9.19 13.79 -1.03
CA TRP A 50 8.64 13.64 -2.39
C TRP A 50 9.32 12.52 -3.19
N ASN A 51 10.64 12.39 -3.07
CA ASN A 51 11.41 11.37 -3.79
C ASN A 51 11.00 9.95 -3.37
N GLU A 52 10.78 9.69 -2.08
CA GLU A 52 10.26 8.40 -1.63
C GLU A 52 8.85 8.14 -2.13
N CYS A 53 7.98 9.15 -2.14
CA CYS A 53 6.64 9.04 -2.72
C CYS A 53 6.69 8.65 -4.20
N ARG A 54 7.58 9.26 -4.99
CA ARG A 54 7.77 8.89 -6.39
C ARG A 54 8.23 7.44 -6.54
N LEU A 55 9.25 7.03 -5.78
CA LEU A 55 9.76 5.66 -5.80
C LEU A 55 8.68 4.64 -5.40
N HIS A 56 7.85 4.94 -4.40
CA HIS A 56 6.73 4.09 -4.02
C HIS A 56 5.68 3.97 -5.12
N SER A 57 5.41 5.07 -5.85
CA SER A 57 4.52 5.04 -7.01
C SER A 57 5.10 4.16 -8.13
N GLU A 58 6.39 4.31 -8.43
CA GLU A 58 7.10 3.50 -9.42
C GLU A 58 7.04 2.01 -9.06
N ARG A 59 7.28 1.64 -7.80
CA ARG A 59 7.17 0.25 -7.31
C ARG A 59 5.76 -0.33 -7.46
N ILE A 60 4.72 0.45 -7.15
CA ILE A 60 3.33 0.00 -7.31
C ILE A 60 3.03 -0.24 -8.79
N TYR A 61 3.48 0.64 -9.68
CA TYR A 61 3.33 0.46 -11.12
C TYR A 61 4.12 -0.73 -11.65
N ASP A 62 5.34 -0.94 -11.16
CA ASP A 62 6.15 -2.10 -11.51
C ASP A 62 5.44 -3.42 -11.16
N GLY A 63 4.89 -3.53 -9.93
CA GLY A 63 4.09 -4.70 -9.53
C GLY A 63 2.84 -4.91 -10.39
N ILE A 64 2.20 -3.82 -10.83
CA ILE A 64 1.05 -3.88 -11.77
C ILE A 64 1.50 -4.40 -13.14
N LEU A 65 2.58 -3.84 -13.70
CA LEU A 65 3.05 -4.15 -15.05
C LEU A 65 3.61 -5.57 -15.17
N ASN A 66 4.19 -6.09 -14.10
CA ASN A 66 4.70 -7.47 -14.04
C ASN A 66 3.64 -8.49 -13.57
N GLY A 67 2.39 -8.07 -13.36
CA GLY A 67 1.28 -8.97 -13.02
C GLY A 67 1.25 -9.46 -11.57
N GLU A 68 2.07 -8.88 -10.69
CA GLU A 68 2.13 -9.22 -9.26
C GLU A 68 1.01 -8.56 -8.46
N LEU A 69 0.57 -7.37 -8.90
CA LEU A 69 -0.43 -6.56 -8.22
C LEU A 69 -1.68 -6.38 -9.10
N PRO A 70 -2.80 -7.08 -8.77
CA PRO A 70 -4.05 -6.91 -9.48
C PRO A 70 -4.58 -5.48 -9.42
N TYR A 71 -5.16 -5.02 -10.52
CA TYR A 71 -5.68 -3.66 -10.65
C TYR A 71 -6.99 -3.62 -11.44
N GLY A 72 -7.67 -2.49 -11.35
CA GLY A 72 -8.88 -2.23 -12.11
C GLY A 72 -9.42 -0.84 -11.83
N LYS A 73 -10.74 -0.70 -11.73
CA LYS A 73 -11.40 0.60 -11.60
C LYS A 73 -12.46 0.55 -10.50
N ASN A 74 -12.52 1.60 -9.68
CA ASN A 74 -13.48 1.73 -8.57
C ASN A 74 -13.52 0.50 -7.63
N GLY A 75 -12.37 -0.16 -7.43
CA GLY A 75 -12.26 -1.35 -6.57
C GLY A 75 -12.68 -2.68 -7.21
N ILE A 76 -13.12 -2.68 -8.47
CA ILE A 76 -13.35 -3.89 -9.25
C ILE A 76 -12.07 -4.23 -9.99
N THR A 77 -11.53 -5.43 -9.75
CA THR A 77 -10.35 -5.95 -10.46
C THR A 77 -10.75 -6.34 -11.88
N LEU A 78 -10.05 -5.78 -12.87
CA LEU A 78 -10.30 -6.01 -14.29
C LEU A 78 -9.03 -6.46 -15.03
N ASN A 79 -7.86 -6.00 -14.57
CA ASN A 79 -6.55 -6.18 -15.23
C ASN A 79 -6.55 -5.75 -16.70
N ASP A 80 -7.34 -4.73 -17.05
CA ASP A 80 -7.43 -4.16 -18.39
C ASP A 80 -6.25 -3.19 -18.63
N PRO A 81 -5.36 -3.47 -19.61
CA PRO A 81 -4.23 -2.60 -19.96
C PRO A 81 -4.62 -1.16 -20.31
N ASN A 82 -5.85 -0.91 -20.78
CA ASN A 82 -6.33 0.44 -21.08
C ASN A 82 -6.39 1.33 -19.83
N LEU A 83 -6.48 0.75 -18.63
CA LEU A 83 -6.49 1.49 -17.38
C LEU A 83 -5.11 1.97 -16.95
N LEU A 84 -4.01 1.47 -17.53
CA LEU A 84 -2.65 1.78 -17.06
C LEU A 84 -2.29 3.27 -17.11
N ASN A 85 -2.95 4.03 -18.00
CA ASN A 85 -2.83 5.49 -18.09
C ASN A 85 -3.97 6.26 -17.43
N SER A 86 -5.00 5.57 -16.93
CA SER A 86 -6.20 6.19 -16.39
C SER A 86 -6.00 6.68 -14.96
N LEU A 87 -6.55 7.86 -14.67
CA LEU A 87 -6.67 8.38 -13.29
C LEU A 87 -7.64 7.56 -12.43
N ASP A 88 -8.49 6.75 -13.06
CA ASP A 88 -9.44 5.87 -12.38
C ASP A 88 -8.83 4.51 -12.03
N LEU A 89 -7.56 4.26 -12.36
CA LEU A 89 -6.89 3.02 -11.98
C LEU A 89 -6.84 2.93 -10.45
N THR A 90 -7.29 1.78 -9.95
CA THR A 90 -7.33 1.47 -8.54
C THR A 90 -6.73 0.09 -8.26
N VAL A 91 -6.09 -0.03 -7.10
CA VAL A 91 -5.65 -1.28 -6.50
C VAL A 91 -6.44 -1.51 -5.22
N ARG A 92 -6.94 -2.72 -5.00
CA ARG A 92 -7.70 -3.03 -3.79
C ARG A 92 -6.76 -3.06 -2.59
N HIS A 93 -7.30 -2.69 -1.43
CA HIS A 93 -6.56 -2.72 -0.16
C HIS A 93 -5.95 -4.08 0.11
N VAL A 94 -6.75 -5.15 -0.03
CA VAL A 94 -6.33 -6.52 0.29
C VAL A 94 -5.19 -6.99 -0.62
N ASP A 95 -5.24 -6.61 -1.89
CA ASP A 95 -4.24 -7.01 -2.88
C ASP A 95 -2.93 -6.24 -2.66
N LEU A 96 -3.03 -4.92 -2.44
CA LEU A 96 -1.88 -4.09 -2.10
C LEU A 96 -1.22 -4.54 -0.78
N LYS A 97 -2.02 -4.91 0.23
CA LYS A 97 -1.52 -5.43 1.51
C LYS A 97 -0.79 -6.76 1.35
N ARG A 98 -1.33 -7.69 0.56
CA ARG A 98 -0.69 -8.99 0.28
C ARG A 98 0.63 -8.80 -0.48
N TRP A 99 0.60 -8.04 -1.57
CA TRP A 99 1.79 -7.72 -2.36
C TRP A 99 2.87 -7.07 -1.49
N MET A 100 2.51 -6.10 -0.65
CA MET A 100 3.48 -5.46 0.23
C MET A 100 4.07 -6.41 1.27
N ARG A 101 3.28 -7.36 1.79
CA ARG A 101 3.78 -8.36 2.73
C ARG A 101 4.80 -9.29 2.09
N THR A 102 4.63 -9.62 0.81
CA THR A 102 5.54 -10.48 0.04
C THR A 102 6.82 -9.75 -0.37
N HIS A 103 6.70 -8.55 -0.95
CA HIS A 103 7.83 -7.87 -1.61
C HIS A 103 8.52 -6.81 -0.72
N TYR A 104 7.83 -6.28 0.30
CA TYR A 104 8.36 -5.24 1.20
C TYR A 104 8.00 -5.51 2.68
N PRO A 105 8.38 -6.68 3.24
CA PRO A 105 7.96 -7.10 4.58
C PRO A 105 8.35 -6.14 5.71
N GLU A 106 9.37 -5.29 5.51
CA GLU A 106 9.88 -4.33 6.50
C GLU A 106 9.13 -2.98 6.52
N HIS A 107 8.42 -2.62 5.44
CA HIS A 107 7.91 -1.25 5.28
C HIS A 107 6.55 -1.00 5.96
N ARG A 108 5.81 -2.06 6.29
CA ARG A 108 4.44 -2.13 6.87
C ARG A 108 3.80 -0.78 7.23
N PRO A 109 3.29 -0.01 6.26
CA PRO A 109 2.75 1.31 6.51
C PRO A 109 1.39 1.21 7.21
N GLY A 110 1.10 2.16 8.10
CA GLY A 110 -0.06 2.11 8.99
C GLY A 110 -1.44 2.11 8.31
N PHE A 111 -1.52 2.48 7.02
CA PHE A 111 -2.77 2.43 6.26
C PHE A 111 -3.14 1.03 5.76
N LEU A 112 -2.17 0.10 5.70
CA LEU A 112 -2.38 -1.30 5.31
C LEU A 112 -2.28 -2.25 6.50
N PHE A 113 -1.40 -1.93 7.46
CA PHE A 113 -1.06 -2.82 8.57
C PHE A 113 -1.48 -2.20 9.90
N SER A 114 -2.18 -3.00 10.70
CA SER A 114 -2.53 -2.67 12.07
C SER A 114 -1.26 -2.47 12.93
N ARG A 115 -1.41 -1.86 14.11
CA ARG A 115 -0.29 -1.71 15.05
C ARG A 115 0.36 -3.06 15.39
N GLY A 116 -0.44 -4.10 15.64
CA GLY A 116 0.07 -5.44 15.93
C GLY A 116 0.89 -6.02 14.76
N GLU A 117 0.36 -5.92 13.54
CA GLU A 117 1.09 -6.36 12.34
C GLU A 117 2.38 -5.58 12.10
N ARG A 118 2.47 -4.31 12.51
CA ARG A 118 3.70 -3.52 12.39
C ARG A 118 4.77 -3.88 13.41
N MET A 119 4.37 -4.39 14.58
CA MET A 119 5.29 -4.76 15.65
C MET A 119 5.71 -6.24 15.60
N ALA A 120 4.99 -7.09 14.88
CA ALA A 120 5.37 -8.50 14.73
C ALA A 120 6.70 -8.60 13.95
N HIS A 121 7.71 -9.28 14.49
CA HIS A 121 8.93 -9.54 13.72
C HIS A 121 8.62 -10.48 12.52
N PRO A 122 9.30 -10.33 11.37
CA PRO A 122 9.14 -11.23 10.21
C PRO A 122 9.40 -12.71 10.51
N PHE A 123 10.06 -13.02 11.64
CA PHE A 123 10.35 -14.36 12.12
C PHE A 123 9.50 -14.69 13.36
N ILE A 124 8.27 -15.14 13.16
CA ILE A 124 7.67 -16.09 14.09
C ILE A 124 7.40 -17.33 13.26
N THR A 125 8.41 -18.19 13.16
CA THR A 125 8.26 -19.55 12.64
C THR A 125 7.16 -20.21 13.45
N MET A 126 6.11 -20.65 12.76
CA MET A 126 4.95 -21.32 13.33
C MET A 126 5.34 -22.75 13.76
N GLU A 127 6.21 -22.89 14.76
CA GLU A 127 6.59 -24.18 15.38
C GLU A 127 6.70 -24.06 16.90
N THR A 128 5.73 -23.45 17.57
CA THR A 128 5.67 -23.57 19.03
C THR A 128 4.23 -23.67 19.48
N GLY A 129 3.84 -24.89 19.88
CA GLY A 129 2.59 -25.10 20.61
C GLY A 129 1.87 -26.45 20.46
N GLN A 130 2.47 -27.49 19.87
CA GLN A 130 1.98 -28.87 20.09
C GLN A 130 2.97 -29.66 20.95
N ALA A 131 2.87 -29.46 22.27
CA ALA A 131 3.49 -30.24 23.35
C ALA A 131 3.21 -29.47 24.65
N ILE A 132 2.59 -29.94 25.74
CA ILE A 132 2.21 -31.27 26.21
C ILE A 132 1.02 -31.04 27.16
N CYS A 133 -0.17 -31.51 26.81
CA CYS A 133 -1.23 -31.77 27.79
C CYS A 133 -1.06 -33.20 28.30
N HIS A 134 -0.05 -33.45 29.13
CA HIS A 134 -0.04 -34.62 29.99
C HIS A 134 0.08 -34.13 31.42
N GLY A 135 -1.06 -34.20 32.11
CA GLY A 135 -1.23 -33.81 33.49
C GLY A 135 -0.45 -34.70 34.46
N PRO A 136 -0.42 -34.31 35.75
CA PRO A 136 0.33 -35.03 36.76
C PRO A 136 -0.45 -36.29 37.16
N MET A 137 0.21 -37.45 37.18
CA MET A 137 -0.29 -38.60 37.93
C MET A 137 0.85 -39.23 38.74
N LYS A 138 0.74 -38.97 40.04
CA LYS A 138 1.19 -39.73 41.23
C LYS A 138 2.68 -39.89 41.47
#